data_AF-A0A318NRU5-F1
#
_entry.id   AF-A0A318NRU5-F1
#
_cell.length_a   1.000
_cell.length_b   1.000
_cell.length_c   1.000
_cell.angle_alpha   90.00
_cell.angle_beta   90.00
_cell.angle_gamma   90.00
#
_symmetry.space_group_name_H-M   'P 1'
#
loop_
_entity.id
_entity.type
_entity.pdbx_description
1 polymer ?
#
loop_
_entity_poly.entity_id
_entity_poly.type
_entity_poly.pdbx_seq_one_letter_code
_entity_poly.pdbx_strand_id
1 'polypeptide(L)'
;MNTQNVKTAAPESSERWDVKACLFKTQNIGRYSVKFVAPCIGGGTTLNCSHITNASNAFDAVACFKRETRAADCHVYAVNEIEPVQPVCLSTTGYRLVQRGYIWFCLDTGVFIEVAQDGNMRRGDNGLKLPDYGSLTRI
;
A
#
# COMPACT_ATOMS: atom_id res chain seq x y z
N MET A 1 4.11 -13.94 45.42
CA MET A 1 3.12 -14.40 44.42
C MET A 1 3.31 -13.52 43.20
N ASN A 2 3.85 -14.07 42.11
CA ASN A 2 4.43 -13.33 40.98
C ASN A 2 3.36 -12.73 40.06
N THR A 3 3.42 -11.43 39.85
CA THR A 3 2.68 -10.69 38.82
C THR A 3 3.29 -11.01 37.46
N GLN A 4 2.58 -11.81 36.64
CA GLN A 4 2.96 -12.05 35.25
C GLN A 4 2.76 -10.76 34.44
N ASN A 5 3.88 -10.19 34.01
CA ASN A 5 3.93 -9.09 33.07
C ASN A 5 3.71 -9.66 31.67
N VAL A 6 2.44 -9.66 31.22
CA VAL A 6 2.09 -10.07 29.85
C VAL A 6 2.61 -8.98 28.91
N LYS A 7 3.84 -9.15 28.42
CA LYS A 7 4.31 -8.48 27.20
C LYS A 7 3.43 -8.98 26.06
N THR A 8 2.44 -8.20 25.67
CA THR A 8 1.75 -8.37 24.39
C THR A 8 2.78 -8.20 23.29
N ALA A 9 3.34 -9.31 22.81
CA ALA A 9 4.10 -9.32 21.57
C ALA A 9 3.15 -8.79 20.49
N ALA A 10 3.57 -7.73 19.78
CA ALA A 10 2.92 -7.35 18.53
C ALA A 10 2.81 -8.62 17.67
N PRO A 11 1.67 -8.87 17.00
CA PRO A 11 1.53 -10.06 16.18
C PRO A 11 2.73 -10.13 15.25
N GLU A 12 3.50 -11.21 15.37
CA GLU A 12 4.58 -11.49 14.44
C GLU A 12 3.91 -11.66 13.07
N SER A 13 3.99 -10.62 12.26
CA SER A 13 3.55 -10.59 10.87
C SER A 13 4.13 -11.82 10.17
N SER A 14 3.29 -12.84 9.95
CA SER A 14 3.68 -14.13 9.36
C SER A 14 4.05 -14.02 7.87
N GLU A 15 4.09 -12.82 7.30
CA GLU A 15 4.63 -12.54 5.97
C GLU A 15 5.73 -11.49 6.09
N ARG A 16 6.88 -11.85 6.68
CA ARG A 16 8.11 -11.10 6.41
C ARG A 16 8.50 -11.38 4.96
N TRP A 17 8.07 -10.49 4.07
CA TRP A 17 8.46 -10.48 2.66
C TRP A 17 9.98 -10.51 2.57
N ASP A 18 10.53 -11.53 1.93
CA ASP A 18 11.98 -11.77 1.91
C ASP A 18 12.66 -10.75 0.97
N VAL A 19 12.96 -9.57 1.51
CA VAL A 19 13.59 -8.42 0.82
C VAL A 19 15.01 -8.75 0.33
N LYS A 20 15.57 -9.90 0.72
CA LYS A 20 17.00 -10.22 0.65
C LYS A 20 17.61 -10.29 -0.75
N ALA A 21 16.87 -10.05 -1.83
CA ALA A 21 17.40 -10.10 -3.20
C ALA A 21 16.78 -9.07 -4.17
N CYS A 22 16.20 -7.97 -3.68
CA CYS A 22 15.67 -6.96 -4.61
C CYS A 22 16.81 -6.18 -5.28
N LEU A 23 16.97 -6.31 -6.60
CA LEU A 23 17.96 -5.56 -7.41
C LEU A 23 17.61 -4.07 -7.57
N PHE A 24 16.48 -3.63 -7.02
CA PHE A 24 15.88 -2.33 -7.25
C PHE A 24 15.75 -1.53 -5.96
N LYS A 25 15.81 -0.21 -6.09
CA LYS A 25 15.65 0.73 -4.98
C LYS A 25 14.30 0.50 -4.32
N THR A 26 14.35 0.25 -3.02
CA THR A 26 13.17 0.13 -2.18
C THR A 26 12.95 1.41 -1.38
N GLN A 27 11.69 1.68 -1.09
CA GLN A 27 11.27 2.64 -0.10
C GLN A 27 10.28 2.00 0.85
N ASN A 28 10.26 2.50 2.07
CA ASN A 28 9.39 2.05 3.12
C ASN A 28 7.99 2.67 2.96
N ILE A 29 6.94 1.83 2.86
CA ILE A 29 5.54 2.28 2.93
C ILE A 29 4.79 1.49 3.99
N GLY A 30 3.96 2.16 4.78
CA GLY A 30 3.02 1.52 5.70
C GLY A 30 1.65 1.33 5.05
N ARG A 31 0.85 0.44 5.64
CA ARG A 31 -0.58 0.36 5.36
C ARG A 31 -1.31 1.22 6.38
N TYR A 32 -2.09 2.18 5.91
CA TYR A 32 -2.78 3.16 6.74
C TYR A 32 -4.30 3.00 6.63
N SER A 33 -4.98 3.05 7.77
CA SER A 33 -6.43 3.22 7.86
C SER A 33 -6.74 4.69 8.08
N VAL A 34 -7.31 5.34 7.06
CA VAL A 34 -7.82 6.71 7.10
C VAL A 34 -9.27 6.65 7.56
N LYS A 35 -9.55 7.19 8.75
CA LYS A 35 -10.90 7.26 9.32
C LYS A 35 -11.49 8.64 9.05
N PHE A 36 -12.70 8.66 8.53
CA PHE A 36 -13.37 9.87 8.08
C PHE A 36 -14.86 9.82 8.34
N VAL A 37 -15.47 11.00 8.39
CA VAL A 37 -16.90 11.19 8.48
C VAL A 37 -17.40 11.62 7.11
N ALA A 38 -18.46 10.97 6.60
CA ALA A 38 -19.08 11.30 5.32
C ALA A 38 -20.62 11.31 5.41
N PRO A 39 -21.31 12.21 4.69
CA PRO A 39 -22.77 12.21 4.65
C PRO A 39 -23.29 10.93 3.97
N CYS A 40 -24.31 10.32 4.56
CA CYS A 40 -25.05 9.24 3.92
C CYS A 40 -25.79 9.76 2.69
N ILE A 41 -25.97 8.91 1.68
CA ILE A 41 -26.77 9.23 0.49
C ILE A 41 -28.19 9.57 0.97
N GLY A 42 -28.63 10.82 0.73
CA GLY A 42 -29.90 11.36 1.24
C GLY A 42 -29.76 12.36 2.41
N GLY A 43 -28.54 12.66 2.87
CA GLY A 43 -28.22 13.87 3.66
C GLY A 43 -28.65 13.89 5.13
N GLY A 44 -29.42 12.90 5.60
CA GLY A 44 -29.98 12.91 6.95
C GLY A 44 -29.03 12.47 8.07
N THR A 45 -27.88 11.87 7.77
CA THR A 45 -26.97 11.32 8.80
C THR A 45 -25.54 11.25 8.28
N THR A 46 -24.57 11.51 9.15
CA THR A 46 -23.14 11.34 8.86
C THR A 46 -22.65 10.00 9.42
N LEU A 47 -21.88 9.27 8.62
CA LEU A 47 -21.36 7.95 8.98
C LEU A 47 -19.86 8.03 9.27
N ASN A 48 -19.42 7.23 10.24
CA ASN A 48 -18.01 6.96 10.46
C ASN A 48 -17.56 5.86 9.49
N CYS A 49 -16.57 6.18 8.68
CA CYS A 49 -16.04 5.31 7.65
C CYS A 49 -14.53 5.13 7.83
N SER A 50 -13.99 4.07 7.24
CA SER A 50 -12.55 3.86 7.12
C SER A 50 -12.20 3.47 5.69
N HIS A 51 -11.07 3.97 5.21
CA HIS A 51 -10.46 3.59 3.95
C HIS A 51 -9.04 3.10 4.21
N ILE A 52 -8.67 2.01 3.57
CA ILE A 52 -7.32 1.46 3.70
C ILE A 52 -6.52 1.86 2.47
N THR A 53 -5.38 2.51 2.68
CA THR A 53 -4.46 2.89 1.62
C THR A 53 -3.03 2.58 2.03
N ASN A 54 -2.16 2.38 1.06
CA ASN A 54 -0.73 2.31 1.32
C ASN A 54 -0.16 3.73 1.26
N ALA A 55 0.85 4.05 2.06
CA ALA A 55 1.49 5.36 2.03
C ALA A 55 2.87 5.33 2.70
N SER A 56 3.72 6.31 2.37
CA SER A 56 5.02 6.49 3.03
C SER A 56 4.91 7.06 4.44
N ASN A 57 3.81 7.74 4.75
CA ASN A 57 3.50 8.31 6.06
C ASN A 57 2.01 8.71 6.13
N ALA A 58 1.55 9.19 7.28
CA ALA A 58 0.16 9.59 7.50
C ALA A 58 -0.32 10.74 6.59
N PHE A 59 0.53 11.72 6.24
CA PHE A 59 0.15 12.80 5.34
C PHE A 59 -0.06 12.29 3.91
N ASP A 60 0.85 11.45 3.44
CA ASP A 60 0.74 10.76 2.16
C ASP A 60 -0.51 9.85 2.11
N ALA A 61 -0.88 9.21 3.22
CA ALA A 61 -2.10 8.42 3.32
C ALA A 61 -3.37 9.26 3.08
N VAL A 62 -3.43 10.49 3.60
CA VAL A 62 -4.56 11.40 3.34
C VAL A 62 -4.60 11.82 1.87
N ALA A 63 -3.44 12.08 1.26
CA ALA A 63 -3.36 12.43 -0.16
C ALA A 63 -3.80 11.26 -1.06
N CYS A 64 -3.33 10.05 -0.76
CA CYS A 64 -3.71 8.82 -1.45
C CYS A 64 -5.21 8.55 -1.29
N PHE A 65 -5.76 8.66 -0.07
CA PHE A 65 -7.20 8.55 0.18
C PHE A 65 -8.02 9.50 -0.70
N LYS A 66 -7.68 10.79 -0.73
CA LYS A 66 -8.39 11.79 -1.55
C LYS A 66 -8.36 11.43 -3.04
N ARG A 67 -7.20 10.96 -3.52
CA ARG A 67 -7.02 10.56 -4.92
C ARG A 67 -7.81 9.31 -5.29
N GLU A 68 -7.78 8.29 -4.44
CA GLU A 68 -8.39 6.98 -4.68
C GLU A 68 -9.91 7.02 -4.59
N THR A 69 -10.44 7.74 -3.60
CA THR A 69 -11.89 7.76 -3.31
C THR A 69 -12.63 8.88 -4.00
N ARG A 70 -11.92 9.93 -4.45
CA ARG A 70 -12.50 11.20 -4.92
C ARG A 70 -13.54 11.77 -3.94
N ALA A 71 -13.36 11.48 -2.65
CA ALA A 71 -14.36 11.77 -1.64
C ALA A 71 -14.51 13.29 -1.44
N ALA A 72 -15.65 13.83 -1.88
CA ALA A 72 -16.08 15.19 -1.61
C ALA A 72 -16.82 15.25 -0.28
N ASP A 73 -16.75 16.39 0.42
CA ASP A 73 -17.50 16.66 1.67
C ASP A 73 -17.24 15.66 2.81
N CYS A 74 -16.01 15.13 2.88
CA CYS A 74 -15.56 14.21 3.92
C CYS A 74 -14.62 14.89 4.91
N HIS A 75 -14.75 14.56 6.19
CA HIS A 75 -13.85 15.04 7.24
C HIS A 75 -13.01 13.89 7.81
N VAL A 76 -11.71 13.88 7.49
CA VAL A 76 -10.74 12.93 8.08
C VAL A 76 -10.48 13.31 9.53
N TYR A 77 -10.65 12.38 10.46
CA TYR A 77 -10.45 12.63 11.90
C TYR A 77 -9.36 11.77 12.53
N ALA A 78 -8.93 10.69 11.88
CA ALA A 78 -7.80 9.90 12.34
C ALA A 78 -7.12 9.17 11.18
N VAL A 79 -5.81 8.98 11.29
CA VAL A 79 -5.02 8.16 10.38
C VAL A 79 -4.15 7.25 11.23
N ASN A 80 -4.34 5.94 11.10
CA ASN A 80 -3.60 4.96 11.90
C ASN A 80 -2.83 4.04 10.97
N GLU A 81 -1.55 3.80 11.27
CA GLU A 81 -0.81 2.71 10.64
C GLU A 81 -1.35 1.37 11.18
N ILE A 82 -1.73 0.47 10.28
CA ILE A 82 -2.37 -0.82 10.62
C ILE A 82 -1.50 -2.03 10.35
N GLU A 83 -0.52 -1.92 9.45
CA GLU A 83 0.47 -2.97 9.20
C GLU A 83 1.87 -2.36 9.18
N PRO A 84 2.89 -3.13 9.59
CA PRO A 84 4.26 -2.65 9.59
C PRO A 84 4.69 -2.20 8.20
N VAL A 85 5.45 -1.11 8.15
CA VAL A 85 6.16 -0.62 6.99
C VAL A 85 6.81 -1.75 6.18
N GLN A 86 6.36 -1.92 4.93
CA GLN A 86 6.90 -2.87 3.96
C GLN A 86 7.81 -2.13 2.96
N PRO A 87 8.99 -2.68 2.64
CA PRO A 87 9.80 -2.13 1.56
C PRO A 87 9.17 -2.47 0.22
N VAL A 88 8.89 -1.44 -0.57
CA VAL A 88 8.35 -1.55 -1.94
C VAL A 88 9.29 -0.91 -2.93
N CYS A 89 9.25 -1.37 -4.18
CA CYS A 89 9.88 -0.67 -5.27
C CYS A 89 8.88 0.33 -5.86
N LEU A 90 9.33 1.58 -6.05
CA LEU A 90 8.54 2.59 -6.74
C LEU A 90 8.93 2.60 -8.21
N SER A 91 7.95 2.44 -9.09
CA SER A 91 8.15 2.64 -10.51
C SER A 91 8.34 4.11 -10.86
N THR A 92 8.94 4.39 -12.01
CA THR A 92 9.08 5.75 -12.54
C THR A 92 7.75 6.48 -12.75
N THR A 93 6.63 5.76 -12.87
CA THR A 93 5.28 6.34 -12.97
C THR A 93 4.50 6.33 -11.65
N GLY A 94 5.16 5.94 -10.54
CA GLY A 94 4.64 6.09 -9.17
C GLY A 94 3.84 4.90 -8.63
N TYR A 95 3.74 3.80 -9.37
CA TYR A 95 3.18 2.54 -8.87
C TYR A 95 4.11 1.86 -7.88
N ARG A 96 3.52 1.20 -6.89
CA ARG A 96 4.20 0.51 -5.79
C ARG A 96 4.16 -0.99 -6.02
N LEU A 97 5.34 -1.59 -6.10
CA LEU A 97 5.50 -3.00 -6.41
C LEU A 97 6.18 -3.74 -5.27
N VAL A 98 5.66 -4.92 -4.96
CA VAL A 98 6.27 -5.88 -4.05
C VAL A 98 6.69 -7.13 -4.81
N GLN A 99 7.88 -7.64 -4.51
CA GLN A 99 8.35 -8.91 -5.04
C GLN A 99 7.87 -10.05 -4.16
N ARG A 100 7.24 -11.06 -4.76
CA ARG A 100 6.82 -12.31 -4.12
C ARG A 100 7.48 -13.48 -4.84
N GLY A 101 8.69 -13.85 -4.42
CA GLY A 101 9.50 -14.83 -5.14
C GLY A 101 9.89 -14.32 -6.52
N TYR A 102 9.45 -15.00 -7.59
CA TYR A 102 9.75 -14.61 -8.99
C TYR A 102 8.69 -13.70 -9.61
N ILE A 103 7.55 -13.47 -8.94
CA ILE A 103 6.45 -12.64 -9.44
C ILE A 103 6.42 -11.31 -8.72
N TRP A 104 5.98 -10.27 -9.41
CA TRP A 104 5.77 -8.94 -8.83
C TRP A 104 4.29 -8.64 -8.74
N PHE A 105 3.88 -7.95 -7.68
CA PHE A 105 2.50 -7.54 -7.46
C PHE A 105 2.44 -6.02 -7.30
N CYS A 106 1.59 -5.37 -8.09
CA CYS A 106 1.34 -3.94 -7.96
C CYS A 106 0.23 -3.69 -6.95
N LEU A 107 0.58 -3.05 -5.84
CA LEU A 107 -0.34 -2.76 -4.74
C LEU A 107 -1.47 -1.81 -5.15
N ASP A 108 -1.22 -0.91 -6.10
CA ASP A 108 -2.19 0.09 -6.57
C ASP A 108 -3.26 -0.47 -7.50
N THR A 109 -2.92 -1.51 -8.28
CA THR A 109 -3.82 -2.04 -9.32
C THR A 109 -4.29 -3.47 -9.04
N GLY A 110 -3.65 -4.17 -8.09
CA GLY A 110 -3.94 -5.57 -7.80
C GLY A 110 -3.46 -6.54 -8.89
N VAL A 111 -2.60 -6.08 -9.79
CA VAL A 111 -2.14 -6.84 -10.97
C VAL A 111 -0.78 -7.47 -10.71
N PHE A 112 -0.59 -8.70 -11.19
CA PHE A 112 0.72 -9.36 -11.24
C PHE A 112 1.50 -8.93 -12.48
N ILE A 113 2.79 -8.69 -12.30
CA ILE A 113 3.68 -8.09 -13.30
C ILE A 113 4.97 -8.90 -13.36
N GLU A 114 5.52 -9.02 -14.56
CA GLU A 114 6.88 -9.50 -14.76
C GLU A 114 7.81 -8.30 -14.83
N VAL A 115 8.87 -8.31 -14.03
CA VAL A 115 9.90 -7.26 -14.04
C VAL A 115 11.20 -7.88 -14.52
N ALA A 116 11.70 -7.39 -15.64
CA ALA A 116 12.99 -7.78 -16.19
C ALA A 116 14.13 -7.28 -15.32
N GLN A 117 15.33 -7.86 -15.49
CA GLN A 117 16.49 -7.51 -14.67
C GLN A 117 16.90 -6.03 -14.76
N ASP A 118 16.62 -5.37 -15.89
CA ASP A 118 16.87 -3.94 -16.14
C ASP A 118 15.79 -3.02 -15.55
N GLY A 119 14.75 -3.59 -14.93
CA GLY A 119 13.65 -2.87 -14.31
C GLY A 119 12.47 -2.63 -15.23
N ASN A 120 12.54 -3.02 -16.50
CA ASN A 120 11.42 -2.91 -17.43
C ASN A 120 10.30 -3.87 -17.04
N MET A 121 9.06 -3.39 -17.11
CA MET A 121 7.88 -4.14 -16.67
C MET A 121 7.04 -4.58 -17.86
N ARG A 122 6.53 -5.81 -17.80
CA ARG A 122 5.59 -6.37 -18.78
C ARG A 122 4.50 -7.17 -18.07
N ARG A 123 3.33 -7.27 -18.68
CA ARG A 123 2.28 -8.16 -18.18
C ARG A 123 2.69 -9.60 -18.41
N GLY A 124 2.49 -10.46 -17.42
CA GLY A 124 2.75 -11.90 -17.57
C GLY A 124 1.66 -12.64 -18.37
N ASP A 125 0.51 -12.01 -18.62
CA ASP A 125 -0.69 -12.75 -19.01
C ASP A 125 -1.67 -11.94 -19.93
N ASN A 126 -2.00 -12.52 -21.09
CA ASN A 126 -3.27 -12.37 -21.85
C ASN A 126 -3.36 -11.30 -22.96
N GLY A 127 -2.32 -10.52 -23.28
CA GLY A 127 -2.33 -9.62 -24.45
C GLY A 127 -3.23 -8.37 -24.37
N LEU A 128 -3.79 -8.05 -23.20
CA LEU A 128 -4.50 -6.77 -22.96
C LEU A 128 -3.51 -5.64 -22.63
N LYS A 129 -3.81 -4.42 -23.11
CA LYS A 129 -2.98 -3.22 -22.89
C LYS A 129 -2.94 -2.87 -21.40
N LEU A 130 -1.76 -2.91 -20.78
CA LEU A 130 -1.54 -2.46 -19.41
C LEU A 130 -1.51 -0.92 -19.30
N PRO A 131 -1.74 -0.37 -18.09
CA PRO A 131 -1.25 0.95 -17.72
C PRO A 131 0.28 1.03 -17.91
N ASP A 132 0.79 2.20 -18.26
CA ASP A 132 2.24 2.42 -18.36
C ASP A 132 2.86 2.46 -16.96
N TYR A 133 3.25 1.28 -16.46
CA TYR A 133 3.93 1.13 -15.18
C TYR A 133 5.37 1.65 -15.20
N GLY A 134 5.92 2.09 -16.34
CA GLY A 134 7.30 2.55 -16.43
C GLY A 134 8.32 1.46 -16.06
N SER A 135 9.36 1.84 -15.29
CA SER A 135 10.47 0.96 -14.92
C SER A 135 10.84 1.08 -13.43
N LEU A 136 11.51 0.06 -12.90
CA LEU A 136 12.15 0.10 -11.58
C LEU A 136 13.58 0.63 -11.68
N THR A 137 13.98 1.43 -10.69
CA THR A 137 15.35 1.95 -10.60
C THR A 137 16.25 0.94 -9.88
N ARG A 138 17.37 0.54 -10.50
CA ARG A 138 18.37 -0.34 -9.85
C ARG A 138 19.08 0.37 -8.68
N ILE A 139 19.52 -0.43 -7.71
CA ILE A 139 20.39 0.02 -6.60
C ILE A 139 21.76 0.42 -7.15
#